data_AF-A0A6I9NZS3-F1
#
_entry.id   AF-A0A6I9NZS3-F1
#
_cell.length_a   1.000
_cell.length_b   1.000
_cell.length_c   1.000
_cell.angle_alpha   90.00
_cell.angle_beta   90.00
_cell.angle_gamma   90.00
#
_symmetry.space_group_name_H-M   'P 1'
#
loop_
_entity.id
_entity.type
_entity.pdbx_description
1 polymer ?
#
loop_
_entity_poly.entity_id
_entity_poly.type
_entity_poly.pdbx_seq_one_letter_code
_entity_poly.pdbx_strand_id
1 'polypeptide(L)'
;NHSAFCIQRQPKRNLRHSIGCTVRGSIPAVQAVSYLNEWFALSQDYVGDLAAEIRAEEEEEWVLECLGTLANLTIPDLDWELVLKEYNLVPYLKDRLKPASAEDDLILEVVIMIGTVSMDDACAAMLAKSGIIPALIELLNAQQEDDEFVCQIVYVFYQMVFHQATRDVIIKDTQAPAYLIDLMHDKNAEIRKVCDNTLDIIAEYDEEWGRKIQSEKFRFHNNQWLEMVESRQADESEPYLNDNDNDRTDLFYSADGITPADGSVSPDFFNDLQPQNGDMHHTG
;
A
#
# COMPACT_ATOMS: atom_id res chain seq x y z
N ASN A 1 15.11 0.35 -8.16
CA ASN A 1 14.20 0.69 -7.03
C ASN A 1 12.92 -0.14 -6.95
N HIS A 2 12.63 -1.05 -7.89
CA HIS A 2 11.47 -1.98 -7.81
C HIS A 2 11.74 -3.26 -6.98
N SER A 3 13.00 -3.53 -6.62
CA SER A 3 13.43 -4.79 -5.97
C SER A 3 13.24 -4.84 -4.44
N ALA A 4 12.64 -3.81 -3.84
CA ALA A 4 12.62 -3.64 -2.37
C ALA A 4 11.24 -3.96 -1.72
N PHE A 5 10.27 -4.44 -2.51
CA PHE A 5 8.90 -4.68 -2.05
C PHE A 5 8.44 -6.12 -2.24
N CYS A 6 9.35 -7.11 -2.38
CA CYS A 6 9.00 -8.43 -1.88
C CYS A 6 8.84 -8.27 -0.37
N ILE A 7 7.59 -8.25 0.11
CA ILE A 7 7.28 -8.40 1.53
C ILE A 7 8.06 -9.61 1.98
N GLN A 8 9.15 -9.37 2.72
CA GLN A 8 9.98 -10.43 3.26
C GLN A 8 9.05 -11.27 4.12
N ARG A 9 8.76 -12.52 3.69
CA ARG A 9 8.36 -13.56 4.63
C ARG A 9 9.38 -13.51 5.76
N GLN A 10 8.95 -13.07 6.95
CA GLN A 10 9.63 -13.47 8.17
C GLN A 10 9.54 -14.99 8.19
N PRO A 11 10.66 -15.73 8.18
CA PRO A 11 10.64 -17.16 7.99
C PRO A 11 10.12 -17.81 9.27
N LYS A 12 8.80 -18.02 9.36
CA LYS A 12 8.17 -18.85 10.37
C LYS A 12 7.47 -20.02 9.71
N ARG A 13 8.26 -20.97 9.22
CA ARG A 13 8.00 -22.44 9.22
C ARG A 13 9.17 -23.14 8.52
N ASN A 14 10.02 -23.77 9.34
CA ASN A 14 10.82 -24.98 9.09
C ASN A 14 11.22 -25.42 7.66
N LEU A 15 11.83 -24.55 6.84
CA LEU A 15 12.68 -25.00 5.70
C LEU A 15 14.19 -24.79 5.93
N ARG A 16 14.60 -24.51 7.17
CA ARG A 16 16.01 -24.71 7.58
C ARG A 16 16.20 -26.18 7.90
N HIS A 17 16.48 -27.04 6.91
CA HIS A 17 17.30 -28.27 7.07
C HIS A 17 17.68 -29.01 5.75
N SER A 18 17.47 -28.40 4.57
CA SER A 18 18.18 -28.78 3.33
C SER A 18 18.03 -27.59 2.39
N ILE A 19 19.00 -26.68 2.28
CA ILE A 19 20.20 -26.85 1.47
C ILE A 19 21.32 -26.07 2.16
N GLY A 20 22.20 -26.78 2.86
CA GLY A 20 23.45 -26.22 3.34
C GLY A 20 24.56 -26.55 2.35
N CYS A 21 25.19 -25.53 1.76
CA CYS A 21 26.64 -25.56 1.59
C CYS A 21 27.21 -24.16 1.36
N THR A 22 27.82 -23.67 2.45
CA THR A 22 28.95 -22.76 2.50
C THR A 22 29.88 -22.84 1.29
N VAL A 23 30.10 -21.72 0.58
CA VAL A 23 31.38 -21.46 -0.09
C VAL A 23 31.85 -20.05 0.27
N ARG A 24 32.67 -19.98 1.34
CA ARG A 24 33.67 -18.93 1.48
C ARG A 24 34.82 -19.27 0.54
N GLY A 25 35.03 -18.44 -0.48
CA GLY A 25 36.18 -18.54 -1.38
C GLY A 25 35.90 -17.79 -2.66
N SER A 26 36.74 -16.81 -2.98
CA SER A 26 36.60 -15.92 -4.13
C SER A 26 36.54 -16.71 -5.45
N ILE A 27 35.34 -16.91 -5.99
CA ILE A 27 35.13 -17.44 -7.33
C ILE A 27 35.42 -16.30 -8.33
N PRO A 28 36.29 -16.50 -9.35
CA PRO A 28 36.47 -15.52 -10.41
C PRO A 28 35.13 -15.21 -11.08
N ALA A 29 34.84 -13.94 -11.35
CA ALA A 29 33.54 -13.48 -11.88
C ALA A 29 33.04 -14.27 -13.11
N VAL A 30 33.95 -14.81 -13.93
CA VAL A 30 33.63 -15.63 -15.13
C VAL A 30 33.04 -17.00 -14.77
N GLN A 31 33.49 -17.64 -13.69
CA GLN A 31 32.88 -18.89 -13.19
C GLN A 31 31.55 -18.61 -12.46
N ALA A 32 31.43 -17.49 -11.75
CA ALA A 32 30.15 -17.10 -11.16
C ALA A 32 29.06 -16.88 -12.23
N VAL A 33 29.43 -16.31 -13.38
CA VAL A 33 28.53 -16.14 -14.53
C VAL A 33 28.18 -17.47 -15.20
N SER A 34 29.11 -18.42 -15.32
CA SER A 34 28.78 -19.74 -15.88
C SER A 34 27.88 -20.56 -14.94
N TYR A 35 28.14 -20.53 -13.63
CA TYR A 35 27.28 -21.17 -12.64
C TYR A 35 25.92 -20.49 -12.56
N LEU A 36 25.84 -19.16 -12.64
CA LEU A 36 24.55 -18.47 -12.76
C LEU A 36 23.83 -18.94 -14.03
N ASN A 37 24.46 -18.93 -15.20
CA ASN A 37 23.81 -19.36 -16.44
C ASN A 37 23.37 -20.84 -16.42
N GLU A 38 24.15 -21.75 -15.82
CA GLU A 38 23.75 -23.15 -15.63
C GLU A 38 22.62 -23.30 -14.62
N TRP A 39 22.63 -22.54 -13.52
CA TRP A 39 21.51 -22.50 -12.56
C TRP A 39 20.25 -21.88 -13.17
N PHE A 40 20.38 -20.84 -13.98
CA PHE A 40 19.29 -20.20 -14.72
C PHE A 40 18.68 -21.17 -15.74
N ALA A 41 19.51 -21.87 -16.52
CA ALA A 41 19.05 -22.88 -17.47
C ALA A 41 18.37 -24.06 -16.76
N LEU A 42 18.97 -24.59 -15.70
CA LEU A 42 18.36 -25.65 -14.88
C LEU A 42 17.03 -25.18 -14.26
N SER A 43 16.94 -23.95 -13.76
CA SER A 43 15.69 -23.43 -13.20
C SER A 43 14.57 -23.29 -14.24
N GLN A 44 14.90 -22.92 -15.49
CA GLN A 44 13.90 -22.81 -16.55
C GLN A 44 13.30 -24.17 -16.92
N ASP A 45 14.12 -25.23 -16.93
CA ASP A 45 13.66 -26.59 -17.20
C ASP A 45 12.64 -27.06 -16.13
N TYR A 46 12.82 -26.68 -14.87
CA TYR A 46 11.91 -27.08 -13.77
C TYR A 46 10.69 -26.18 -13.61
N VAL A 47 10.68 -24.94 -14.13
CA VAL A 47 9.49 -24.06 -14.06
C VAL A 47 8.31 -24.72 -14.77
N GLY A 48 8.56 -25.32 -15.93
CA GLY A 48 7.54 -26.03 -16.69
C GLY A 48 7.01 -27.25 -15.93
N ASP A 49 7.90 -28.05 -15.34
CA ASP A 49 7.51 -29.22 -14.54
C ASP A 49 6.65 -28.82 -13.34
N LEU A 50 7.04 -27.79 -12.59
CA LEU A 50 6.25 -27.30 -11.45
C LEU A 50 4.91 -26.71 -11.90
N ALA A 51 4.89 -25.98 -13.00
CA ALA A 51 3.67 -25.40 -13.55
C ALA A 51 2.70 -26.49 -14.03
N ALA A 52 3.22 -27.59 -14.58
CA ALA A 52 2.41 -28.73 -14.98
C ALA A 52 1.62 -29.31 -13.82
N GLU A 53 2.18 -29.33 -12.62
CA GLU A 53 1.58 -29.92 -11.43
C GLU A 53 0.48 -29.07 -10.79
N ILE A 54 0.31 -27.81 -11.22
CA ILE A 54 -0.77 -26.94 -10.74
C ILE A 54 -2.08 -27.30 -11.44
N ARG A 55 -2.77 -28.33 -10.94
CA ARG A 55 -4.06 -28.81 -11.46
C ARG A 55 -5.04 -29.10 -10.33
N ALA A 56 -6.34 -29.06 -10.63
CA ALA A 56 -7.38 -29.25 -9.62
C ALA A 56 -7.51 -30.70 -9.14
N GLU A 57 -7.01 -31.66 -9.93
CA GLU A 57 -7.05 -33.09 -9.62
C GLU A 57 -5.90 -33.55 -8.70
N GLU A 58 -4.86 -32.73 -8.55
CA GLU A 58 -3.71 -33.04 -7.70
C GLU A 58 -4.01 -32.77 -6.22
N GLU A 59 -3.17 -33.33 -5.35
CA GLU A 59 -3.24 -33.07 -3.91
C GLU A 59 -2.95 -31.59 -3.61
N GLU A 60 -3.82 -30.94 -2.83
CA GLU A 60 -3.70 -29.51 -2.52
C GLU A 60 -2.38 -29.15 -1.82
N GLU A 61 -1.86 -30.02 -0.94
CA GLU A 61 -0.55 -29.82 -0.28
C GLU A 61 0.60 -29.82 -1.29
N TRP A 62 0.56 -30.71 -2.29
CA TRP A 62 1.55 -30.74 -3.37
C TRP A 62 1.45 -29.50 -4.27
N VAL A 63 0.23 -29.12 -4.64
CA VAL A 63 -0.01 -27.92 -5.46
C VAL A 63 0.45 -26.66 -4.71
N LEU A 64 0.22 -26.59 -3.40
CA LEU A 64 0.66 -25.49 -2.55
C LEU A 64 2.19 -25.32 -2.59
N GLU A 65 2.94 -26.42 -2.46
CA GLU A 65 4.42 -26.36 -2.52
C GLU A 65 4.93 -25.96 -3.92
N CYS A 66 4.31 -26.48 -4.99
CA CYS A 66 4.66 -26.12 -6.37
C CYS A 66 4.37 -24.63 -6.64
N LEU A 67 3.18 -24.18 -6.25
CA LEU A 67 2.73 -22.81 -6.43
C LEU A 67 3.55 -21.83 -5.59
N GLY A 68 3.79 -22.14 -4.32
CA GLY A 68 4.63 -21.32 -3.44
C GLY A 68 6.09 -21.27 -3.89
N THR A 69 6.59 -22.35 -4.50
CA THR A 69 7.92 -22.34 -5.13
C THR A 69 7.94 -21.37 -6.31
N LEU A 70 7.00 -21.51 -7.25
CA LEU A 70 6.91 -20.65 -8.44
C LEU A 70 6.67 -19.17 -8.09
N ALA A 71 5.80 -18.90 -7.12
CA ALA A 71 5.44 -17.56 -6.69
C ALA A 71 6.64 -16.80 -6.10
N ASN A 72 7.63 -17.50 -5.54
CA ASN A 72 8.85 -16.89 -5.01
C ASN A 72 9.98 -16.75 -6.04
N LEU A 73 9.80 -17.20 -7.28
CA LEU A 73 10.81 -17.08 -8.33
C LEU A 73 10.88 -15.65 -8.87
N THR A 74 12.06 -15.05 -8.79
CA THR A 74 12.37 -13.79 -9.46
C THR A 74 13.50 -14.03 -10.45
N ILE A 75 13.18 -14.68 -11.56
CA ILE A 75 14.11 -15.04 -12.62
C ILE A 75 14.01 -13.99 -13.73
N PRO A 76 15.05 -13.15 -13.93
CA PRO A 76 15.14 -12.29 -15.11
C PRO A 76 14.89 -13.06 -16.41
N ASP A 77 14.14 -12.46 -17.33
CA ASP A 77 13.87 -13.00 -18.67
C ASP A 77 13.05 -14.31 -18.72
N LEU A 78 12.44 -14.74 -17.61
CA LEU A 78 11.47 -15.83 -17.63
C LEU A 78 10.18 -15.37 -18.33
N ASP A 79 9.78 -16.10 -19.38
CA ASP A 79 8.54 -15.86 -20.11
C ASP A 79 7.34 -16.44 -19.34
N TRP A 80 6.89 -15.71 -18.32
CA TRP A 80 5.68 -16.05 -17.57
C TRP A 80 4.43 -16.12 -18.45
N GLU A 81 4.39 -15.36 -19.56
CA GLU A 81 3.25 -15.37 -20.46
C GLU A 81 3.11 -16.75 -21.14
N LEU A 82 4.23 -17.31 -21.58
CA LEU A 82 4.29 -18.66 -22.13
C LEU A 82 3.88 -19.70 -21.08
N VAL A 83 4.44 -19.64 -19.87
CA VAL A 83 4.12 -20.58 -18.77
C VAL A 83 2.62 -20.55 -18.44
N LEU A 84 2.03 -19.36 -18.27
CA LEU A 84 0.61 -19.22 -17.97
C LEU A 84 -0.29 -19.81 -19.07
N LYS A 85 0.12 -19.70 -20.34
CA LYS A 85 -0.62 -20.22 -21.49
C LYS A 85 -0.46 -21.74 -21.65
N GLU A 86 0.78 -22.22 -21.63
CA GLU A 86 1.11 -23.62 -21.92
C GLU A 86 0.49 -24.57 -20.89
N TYR A 87 0.49 -24.17 -19.62
CA TYR A 87 -0.07 -24.94 -18.52
C TYR A 87 -1.49 -24.52 -18.12
N ASN A 88 -2.12 -23.62 -18.90
CA ASN A 88 -3.49 -23.16 -18.67
C ASN A 88 -3.76 -22.71 -17.22
N LEU A 89 -2.84 -21.90 -16.67
CA LEU A 89 -2.86 -21.53 -15.26
C LEU A 89 -3.88 -20.42 -14.96
N VAL A 90 -4.17 -19.52 -15.90
CA VAL A 90 -5.05 -18.37 -15.63
C VAL A 90 -6.47 -18.79 -15.18
N PRO A 91 -7.14 -19.77 -15.82
CA PRO A 91 -8.40 -20.29 -15.31
C PRO A 91 -8.29 -20.89 -13.91
N TYR A 92 -7.23 -21.67 -13.64
CA TYR A 92 -6.99 -22.27 -12.34
C TYR A 92 -6.86 -21.19 -11.24
N LEU A 93 -5.98 -20.21 -11.46
CA LEU A 93 -5.75 -19.10 -10.53
C LEU A 93 -7.06 -18.36 -10.25
N LYS A 94 -7.82 -18.02 -11.31
CA LYS A 94 -9.11 -17.34 -11.15
C LYS A 94 -10.13 -18.16 -10.36
N ASP A 95 -10.22 -19.46 -10.63
CA ASP A 95 -11.18 -20.33 -9.94
C ASP A 95 -10.86 -20.49 -8.45
N ARG A 96 -9.58 -20.43 -8.08
CA ARG A 96 -9.11 -20.45 -6.68
C ARG A 96 -9.30 -19.13 -5.92
N LEU A 97 -9.62 -18.02 -6.60
CA LEU A 97 -9.98 -16.76 -5.92
C LEU A 97 -11.44 -16.74 -5.43
N LYS A 98 -12.25 -17.74 -5.81
CA LYS A 98 -13.64 -17.81 -5.34
C LYS A 98 -13.68 -18.13 -3.84
N PRO A 99 -14.65 -17.59 -3.10
CA PRO A 99 -14.81 -17.89 -1.68
C PRO A 99 -14.93 -19.40 -1.43
N ALA A 100 -14.22 -19.90 -0.41
CA ALA A 100 -14.22 -21.31 0.02
C ALA A 100 -13.87 -22.32 -1.10
N SER A 101 -13.01 -21.92 -2.05
CA SER A 101 -12.59 -22.78 -3.16
C SER A 101 -11.41 -23.73 -2.85
N ALA A 102 -10.67 -23.44 -1.79
CA ALA A 102 -9.53 -24.20 -1.26
C ALA A 102 -9.23 -23.74 0.17
N GLU A 103 -8.25 -24.37 0.84
CA GLU A 103 -7.70 -23.86 2.10
C GLU A 103 -7.01 -22.50 1.92
N ASP A 104 -7.07 -21.66 2.96
CA ASP A 104 -6.56 -20.28 2.92
C ASP A 104 -5.07 -20.23 2.54
N ASP A 105 -4.25 -21.16 3.03
CA ASP A 105 -2.82 -21.24 2.70
C ASP A 105 -2.61 -21.39 1.17
N LEU A 106 -3.45 -22.19 0.48
CA LEU A 106 -3.36 -22.35 -0.98
C LEU A 106 -3.87 -21.12 -1.73
N ILE A 107 -4.98 -20.52 -1.27
CA ILE A 107 -5.53 -19.30 -1.89
C ILE A 107 -4.52 -18.16 -1.76
N LEU A 108 -3.83 -18.05 -0.63
CA LEU A 108 -2.80 -17.03 -0.42
C LEU A 108 -1.63 -17.21 -1.39
N GLU A 109 -1.15 -18.44 -1.61
CA GLU A 109 -0.11 -18.71 -2.62
C GLU A 109 -0.59 -18.38 -4.05
N VAL A 110 -1.88 -18.56 -4.36
CA VAL A 110 -2.48 -18.10 -5.63
C VAL A 110 -2.39 -16.59 -5.76
N VAL A 111 -2.73 -15.82 -4.72
CA VAL A 111 -2.64 -14.36 -4.72
C VAL A 111 -1.18 -13.92 -4.93
N ILE A 112 -0.22 -14.55 -4.23
CA ILE A 112 1.20 -14.23 -4.38
C ILE A 112 1.68 -14.54 -5.80
N MET A 113 1.32 -15.70 -6.36
CA MET A 113 1.64 -16.06 -7.74
C MET A 113 1.10 -15.05 -8.75
N ILE A 114 -0.15 -14.60 -8.58
CA ILE A 114 -0.75 -13.55 -9.41
C ILE A 114 0.08 -12.26 -9.32
N GLY A 115 0.51 -11.87 -8.12
CA GLY A 115 1.40 -10.72 -7.91
C GLY A 115 2.73 -10.86 -8.64
N THR A 116 3.36 -12.03 -8.57
CA THR A 116 4.64 -12.33 -9.22
C THR A 116 4.55 -12.24 -10.73
N VAL A 117 3.58 -12.90 -11.35
CA VAL A 117 3.44 -12.83 -12.82
C VAL A 117 2.95 -11.46 -13.30
N SER A 118 2.26 -10.69 -12.45
CA SER A 118 1.83 -9.32 -12.78
C SER A 118 2.97 -8.30 -12.83
N MET A 119 4.22 -8.70 -12.55
CA MET A 119 5.39 -7.85 -12.81
C MET A 119 5.61 -7.63 -14.32
N ASP A 120 5.13 -8.57 -15.15
CA ASP A 120 5.20 -8.49 -16.61
C ASP A 120 3.92 -7.90 -17.22
N ASP A 121 4.07 -6.99 -18.19
CA ASP A 121 2.96 -6.26 -18.83
C ASP A 121 2.01 -7.20 -19.61
N ALA A 122 2.55 -8.19 -20.33
CA ALA A 122 1.74 -9.12 -21.11
C ALA A 122 0.92 -10.04 -20.20
N CYS A 123 1.54 -10.53 -19.12
CA CYS A 123 0.85 -11.30 -18.08
C CYS A 123 -0.25 -10.47 -17.41
N ALA A 124 0.07 -9.25 -16.96
CA ALA A 124 -0.91 -8.35 -16.34
C ALA A 124 -2.12 -8.10 -17.26
N ALA A 125 -1.89 -7.85 -18.55
CA ALA A 125 -2.97 -7.69 -19.53
C ALA A 125 -3.81 -8.97 -19.72
N MET A 126 -3.19 -10.15 -19.66
CA MET A 126 -3.90 -11.44 -19.72
C MET A 126 -4.78 -11.66 -18.50
N LEU A 127 -4.28 -11.38 -17.30
CA LEU A 127 -5.01 -11.50 -16.03
C LEU A 127 -6.17 -10.50 -15.96
N ALA A 128 -5.98 -9.27 -16.45
CA ALA A 128 -7.07 -8.28 -16.52
C ALA A 128 -8.23 -8.81 -17.37
N LYS A 129 -7.94 -9.32 -18.57
CA LYS A 129 -8.95 -9.85 -19.51
C LYS A 129 -9.67 -11.09 -18.99
N SER A 130 -9.02 -11.89 -18.15
CA SER A 130 -9.66 -13.07 -17.55
C SER A 130 -10.64 -12.70 -16.43
N GLY A 131 -10.62 -11.46 -15.94
CA GLY A 131 -11.46 -11.01 -14.83
C GLY A 131 -10.90 -11.35 -13.46
N ILE A 132 -9.57 -11.46 -13.34
CA ILE A 132 -8.90 -11.66 -12.04
C ILE A 132 -9.00 -10.42 -11.15
N ILE A 133 -8.95 -9.21 -11.72
CA ILE A 133 -9.04 -7.97 -10.92
C ILE A 133 -10.36 -7.91 -10.11
N PRO A 134 -11.55 -8.09 -10.72
CA PRO A 134 -12.79 -8.18 -9.95
C PRO A 134 -12.79 -9.31 -8.91
N ALA A 135 -12.25 -10.47 -9.24
CA ALA A 135 -12.19 -11.61 -8.31
C ALA A 135 -11.30 -11.30 -7.09
N LEU A 136 -10.19 -10.57 -7.27
CA LEU A 136 -9.35 -10.10 -6.16
C LEU A 136 -10.07 -9.09 -5.27
N ILE A 137 -10.93 -8.22 -5.82
CA ILE A 137 -11.75 -7.30 -5.03
C ILE A 137 -12.80 -8.06 -4.22
N GLU A 138 -13.43 -9.07 -4.80
CA GLU A 138 -14.36 -9.94 -4.08
C GLU A 138 -13.64 -10.69 -2.93
N LEU A 139 -12.45 -11.23 -3.19
CA LEU A 139 -11.64 -11.90 -2.18
C LEU A 139 -11.19 -10.94 -1.07
N LEU A 140 -10.73 -9.73 -1.43
CA LEU A 140 -10.35 -8.69 -0.48
C LEU A 140 -11.52 -8.37 0.45
N ASN A 141 -12.74 -8.27 -0.09
CA ASN A 141 -13.94 -8.03 0.70
C ASN A 141 -14.31 -9.19 1.62
N ALA A 142 -14.06 -10.42 1.20
CA ALA A 142 -14.33 -11.61 2.01
C ALA A 142 -13.31 -11.75 3.16
N GLN A 143 -12.05 -11.38 2.94
CA GLN A 143 -10.93 -11.59 3.87
C GLN A 143 -10.43 -10.31 4.54
N GLN A 144 -11.28 -9.29 4.73
CA GLN A 144 -10.87 -8.00 5.32
C GLN A 144 -10.35 -8.09 6.77
N GLU A 145 -10.67 -9.17 7.50
CA GLU A 145 -10.21 -9.39 8.87
C GLU A 145 -8.82 -10.06 8.93
N ASP A 146 -8.27 -10.50 7.79
CA ASP A 146 -6.97 -11.14 7.69
C ASP A 146 -5.94 -10.19 7.03
N ASP A 147 -5.06 -9.63 7.87
CA ASP A 147 -3.99 -8.72 7.45
C ASP A 147 -3.10 -9.30 6.34
N GLU A 148 -2.87 -10.61 6.31
CA GLU A 148 -1.99 -11.24 5.32
C GLU A 148 -2.66 -11.25 3.93
N PHE A 149 -3.94 -11.62 3.86
CA PHE A 149 -4.72 -11.51 2.63
C PHE A 149 -4.83 -10.06 2.14
N VAL A 150 -5.17 -9.12 3.04
CA VAL A 150 -5.28 -7.70 2.68
C VAL A 150 -3.94 -7.20 2.13
N CYS A 151 -2.83 -7.49 2.80
CA CYS A 151 -1.51 -7.05 2.39
C CYS A 151 -1.10 -7.63 1.02
N GLN A 152 -1.29 -8.94 0.81
CA GLN A 152 -0.93 -9.57 -0.47
C GLN A 152 -1.80 -9.08 -1.62
N ILE A 153 -3.12 -8.96 -1.44
CA ILE A 153 -4.01 -8.48 -2.50
C ILE A 153 -3.69 -7.02 -2.87
N VAL A 154 -3.45 -6.17 -1.87
CA VAL A 154 -3.02 -4.78 -2.14
C VAL A 154 -1.69 -4.76 -2.88
N TYR A 155 -0.75 -5.65 -2.54
CA TYR A 155 0.50 -5.76 -3.29
C TYR A 155 0.29 -6.20 -4.75
N VAL A 156 -0.69 -7.08 -5.02
CA VAL A 156 -1.07 -7.39 -6.41
C VAL A 156 -1.58 -6.13 -7.12
N PHE A 157 -2.43 -5.32 -6.49
CA PHE A 157 -2.88 -4.06 -7.08
C PHE A 157 -1.73 -3.08 -7.30
N TYR A 158 -0.79 -2.99 -6.36
CA TYR A 158 0.44 -2.20 -6.54
C TYR A 158 1.20 -2.62 -7.81
N GLN A 159 1.40 -3.92 -8.03
CA GLN A 159 2.06 -4.40 -9.26
C GLN A 159 1.24 -4.06 -10.51
N MET A 160 -0.07 -4.26 -10.43
CA MET A 160 -0.98 -4.05 -11.56
C MET A 160 -1.17 -2.58 -11.94
N VAL A 161 -1.06 -1.60 -11.03
CA VAL A 161 -1.26 -0.18 -11.40
C VAL A 161 -0.15 0.39 -12.29
N PHE A 162 1.01 -0.27 -12.39
CA PHE A 162 2.07 0.14 -13.32
C PHE A 162 1.68 -0.09 -14.79
N HIS A 163 0.88 -1.13 -15.06
CA HIS A 163 0.52 -1.51 -16.42
C HIS A 163 -0.79 -0.84 -16.85
N GLN A 164 -0.82 -0.31 -18.08
CA GLN A 164 -1.99 0.44 -18.55
C GLN A 164 -3.24 -0.43 -18.64
N ALA A 165 -3.11 -1.68 -19.10
CA ALA A 165 -4.22 -2.59 -19.34
C ALA A 165 -5.00 -2.95 -18.06
N THR A 166 -4.31 -3.01 -16.92
CA THR A 166 -4.87 -3.31 -15.61
C THR A 166 -5.26 -2.02 -14.87
N ARG A 167 -4.48 -0.95 -14.99
CA ARG A 167 -4.74 0.33 -14.33
C ARG A 167 -6.11 0.90 -14.69
N ASP A 168 -6.49 0.86 -15.97
CA ASP A 168 -7.82 1.34 -16.40
C ASP A 168 -8.95 0.56 -15.70
N VAL A 169 -8.83 -0.77 -15.62
CA VAL A 169 -9.82 -1.62 -14.94
C VAL A 169 -9.87 -1.30 -13.45
N ILE A 170 -8.72 -1.20 -12.79
CA ILE A 170 -8.63 -0.87 -11.35
C ILE A 170 -9.29 0.48 -11.05
N ILE A 171 -8.96 1.52 -11.83
CA ILE A 171 -9.41 2.89 -11.54
C ILE A 171 -10.88 3.11 -11.90
N LYS A 172 -11.34 2.56 -13.03
CA LYS A 172 -12.65 2.90 -13.62
C LYS A 172 -13.72 1.85 -13.33
N ASP A 173 -13.34 0.58 -13.31
CA ASP A 173 -14.29 -0.53 -13.28
C ASP A 173 -14.40 -1.19 -11.90
N THR A 174 -13.63 -0.71 -10.91
CA THR A 174 -13.68 -1.24 -9.54
C THR A 174 -13.76 -0.14 -8.48
N GLN A 175 -13.97 -0.56 -7.24
CA GLN A 175 -13.89 0.32 -6.06
C GLN A 175 -12.50 0.29 -5.40
N ALA A 176 -11.48 -0.31 -6.05
CA ALA A 176 -10.14 -0.47 -5.48
C ALA A 176 -9.54 0.85 -4.96
N PRO A 177 -9.61 2.00 -5.67
CA PRO A 177 -9.04 3.25 -5.17
C PRO A 177 -9.69 3.73 -3.86
N ALA A 178 -11.01 3.52 -3.70
CA ALA A 178 -11.70 3.86 -2.46
C ALA A 178 -11.24 2.95 -1.29
N TYR A 179 -11.16 1.64 -1.52
CA TYR A 179 -10.65 0.71 -0.53
C TYR A 179 -9.22 1.04 -0.10
N LEU A 180 -8.35 1.36 -1.07
CA LEU A 180 -6.96 1.72 -0.77
C LEU A 180 -6.88 2.99 0.08
N ILE A 181 -7.76 3.98 -0.13
CA ILE A 181 -7.85 5.19 0.71
C ILE A 181 -8.21 4.82 2.15
N ASP A 182 -9.18 3.92 2.34
CA ASP A 182 -9.57 3.47 3.68
C ASP A 182 -8.38 2.75 4.36
N LEU A 183 -7.69 1.88 3.63
CA LEU A 183 -6.52 1.12 4.09
C LEU A 183 -5.26 1.97 4.34
N MET A 184 -5.20 3.23 3.89
CA MET A 184 -4.13 4.16 4.31
C MET A 184 -4.13 4.41 5.83
N HIS A 185 -5.24 4.12 6.50
CA HIS A 185 -5.43 4.29 7.94
C HIS A 185 -5.32 2.95 8.70
N ASP A 186 -4.92 1.88 8.03
CA ASP A 186 -4.83 0.55 8.62
C ASP A 186 -3.86 0.50 9.80
N LYS A 187 -4.04 -0.43 10.74
CA LYS A 187 -3.13 -0.59 11.89
C LYS A 187 -1.75 -1.10 11.47
N ASN A 188 -1.69 -1.92 10.44
CA ASN A 188 -0.49 -2.52 9.89
C ASN A 188 0.29 -1.50 9.02
N ALA A 189 1.54 -1.22 9.42
CA ALA A 189 2.37 -0.22 8.75
C ALA A 189 2.73 -0.61 7.31
N GLU A 190 2.87 -1.91 7.01
CA GLU A 190 3.20 -2.36 5.66
C GLU A 190 2.00 -2.17 4.72
N ILE A 191 0.77 -2.48 5.18
CA ILE A 191 -0.47 -2.23 4.43
C ILE A 191 -0.59 -0.74 4.11
N ARG A 192 -0.43 0.14 5.11
CA ARG A 192 -0.46 1.59 4.88
C ARG A 192 0.55 2.03 3.82
N LYS A 193 1.78 1.51 3.90
CA LYS A 193 2.88 1.89 3.00
C LYS A 193 2.61 1.43 1.56
N VAL A 194 2.13 0.21 1.35
CA VAL A 194 1.81 -0.28 -0.01
C VAL A 194 0.58 0.43 -0.57
N CYS A 195 -0.44 0.74 0.26
CA CYS A 195 -1.59 1.54 -0.17
C CYS A 195 -1.18 2.95 -0.59
N ASP A 196 -0.38 3.63 0.22
CA ASP A 196 0.09 4.99 -0.04
C ASP A 196 0.84 5.08 -1.38
N ASN A 197 1.77 4.16 -1.62
CA ASN A 197 2.51 4.05 -2.88
C ASN A 197 1.60 3.76 -4.08
N THR A 198 0.62 2.86 -3.91
CA THR A 198 -0.32 2.49 -4.98
C THR A 198 -1.20 3.69 -5.36
N LEU A 199 -1.66 4.44 -4.36
CA LEU A 199 -2.49 5.63 -4.55
C LEU A 199 -1.72 6.79 -5.18
N ASP A 200 -0.42 6.95 -4.88
CA ASP A 200 0.41 7.95 -5.57
C ASP A 200 0.48 7.67 -7.07
N ILE A 201 0.68 6.40 -7.46
CA ILE A 201 0.66 6.01 -8.87
C ILE A 201 -0.72 6.29 -9.47
N ILE A 202 -1.81 5.90 -8.81
CA ILE A 202 -3.17 6.18 -9.30
C ILE A 202 -3.40 7.70 -9.50
N ALA A 203 -2.95 8.52 -8.54
CA ALA A 203 -3.09 9.97 -8.59
C ALA A 203 -2.33 10.63 -9.75
N GLU A 204 -1.24 10.01 -10.22
CA GLU A 204 -0.49 10.47 -11.40
C GLU A 204 -1.25 10.23 -12.72
N TYR A 205 -2.10 9.19 -12.78
CA TYR A 205 -2.77 8.78 -14.01
C TYR A 205 -4.24 9.19 -14.11
N ASP A 206 -4.89 9.54 -13.01
CA ASP A 206 -6.29 9.99 -12.99
C ASP A 206 -6.44 11.27 -12.14
N GLU A 207 -6.80 12.38 -12.79
CA GLU A 207 -6.89 13.69 -12.14
C GLU A 207 -8.03 13.78 -11.11
N GLU A 208 -9.13 13.07 -11.34
CA GLU A 208 -10.26 13.07 -10.41
C GLU A 208 -9.90 12.32 -9.13
N TRP A 209 -9.36 11.11 -9.26
CA TRP A 209 -8.82 10.35 -8.14
C TRP A 209 -7.64 11.06 -7.49
N GLY A 210 -6.75 11.68 -8.26
CA GLY A 210 -5.64 12.47 -7.74
C GLY A 210 -6.11 13.58 -6.79
N ARG A 211 -7.16 14.34 -7.16
CA ARG A 211 -7.75 15.34 -6.26
C ARG A 211 -8.37 14.71 -5.01
N LYS A 212 -9.08 13.59 -5.14
CA LYS A 212 -9.70 12.89 -3.98
C LYS A 212 -8.62 12.38 -3.02
N ILE A 213 -7.62 11.67 -3.52
CA ILE A 213 -6.50 11.11 -2.76
C ILE A 213 -5.74 12.21 -2.03
N GLN A 214 -5.38 13.30 -2.71
CA GLN A 214 -4.67 14.41 -2.08
C GLN A 214 -5.50 15.08 -0.98
N SER A 215 -6.81 15.24 -1.20
CA SER A 215 -7.70 15.78 -0.16
C SER A 215 -7.74 14.88 1.08
N GLU A 216 -7.77 13.56 0.89
CA GLU A 216 -7.76 12.58 1.98
C GLU A 216 -6.43 12.56 2.73
N LYS A 217 -5.29 12.53 2.02
CA LYS A 217 -3.95 12.64 2.62
C LYS A 217 -3.80 13.93 3.44
N PHE A 218 -4.29 15.06 2.92
CA PHE A 218 -4.25 16.34 3.62
C PHE A 218 -5.12 16.35 4.88
N ARG A 219 -6.36 15.85 4.79
CA ARG A 219 -7.25 15.72 5.93
C ARG A 219 -6.61 14.87 7.03
N PHE A 220 -5.97 13.77 6.64
CA PHE A 220 -5.29 12.88 7.57
C PHE A 220 -4.09 13.53 8.26
N HIS A 221 -3.21 14.20 7.51
CA HIS A 221 -2.07 14.90 8.08
C HIS A 221 -2.49 15.94 9.13
N ASN A 222 -3.56 16.69 8.83
CA ASN A 222 -4.09 17.70 9.74
C ASN A 222 -4.77 17.08 10.97
N ASN A 223 -5.53 16.00 10.82
CA ASN A 223 -6.15 15.31 11.96
C ASN A 223 -5.09 14.77 12.94
N GLN A 224 -4.04 14.12 12.44
CA GLN A 224 -2.92 13.69 13.28
C GLN A 224 -2.23 14.85 14.00
N TRP A 225 -2.08 15.99 13.31
CA TRP A 225 -1.51 17.18 13.94
C TRP A 225 -2.40 17.71 15.07
N LEU A 226 -3.72 17.75 14.87
CA LEU A 226 -4.69 18.17 15.89
C LEU A 226 -4.63 17.25 17.12
N GLU A 227 -4.62 15.93 16.93
CA GLU A 227 -4.49 14.96 18.04
C GLU A 227 -3.19 15.14 18.85
N MET A 228 -2.07 15.41 18.16
CA MET A 228 -0.79 15.71 18.81
C MET A 228 -0.82 17.02 19.62
N VAL A 229 -1.55 18.04 19.14
CA VAL A 229 -1.69 19.32 19.84
C VAL A 229 -2.60 19.19 21.06
N GLU A 230 -3.71 18.46 20.93
CA GLU A 230 -4.67 18.22 22.02
C GLU A 230 -4.06 17.37 23.14
N SER A 231 -3.32 16.31 22.81
CA SER A 231 -2.64 15.45 23.81
C SER A 231 -1.60 16.20 24.63
N ARG A 232 -0.86 17.14 24.03
CA ARG A 232 0.08 18.01 24.77
C ARG A 232 -0.62 18.96 25.72
N GLN A 233 -1.78 19.49 25.32
CA GLN A 233 -2.59 20.33 26.21
C GLN A 233 -3.17 19.52 27.37
N ALA A 234 -3.54 18.25 27.15
CA ALA A 234 -4.00 17.35 28.20
C ALA A 234 -2.89 17.03 29.22
N ASP A 235 -1.67 16.71 28.77
CA ASP A 235 -0.52 16.41 29.64
C ASP A 235 -0.04 17.63 30.45
N GLU A 236 -0.14 18.84 29.89
CA GLU A 236 0.14 20.09 30.62
C GLU A 236 -0.97 20.49 31.60
N SER A 237 -2.16 19.89 31.46
CA SER A 237 -3.34 20.21 32.27
C SER A 237 -3.59 19.25 33.45
N GLU A 238 -2.74 18.25 33.68
CA GLU A 238 -2.70 17.46 34.93
C GLU A 238 -2.24 18.39 36.07
N PRO A 239 -3.15 18.87 36.93
CA PRO A 239 -2.80 19.78 38.00
C PRO A 239 -2.13 18.96 39.08
N TYR A 240 -1.04 19.50 39.63
CA TYR A 240 -0.46 19.16 40.92
C TYR A 240 -1.54 19.08 42.03
N LEU A 241 -2.28 17.97 42.10
CA LEU A 241 -3.20 17.64 43.18
C LEU A 241 -2.48 16.67 44.11
N ASN A 242 -1.71 17.26 45.02
CA ASN A 242 -1.16 16.79 46.30
C ASN A 242 0.19 17.52 46.46
N ASP A 243 0.44 18.39 47.42
CA ASP A 243 -0.18 18.63 48.71
C ASP A 243 0.37 19.97 49.24
N ASN A 244 -0.16 20.43 50.38
CA ASN A 244 0.40 21.43 51.30
C ASN A 244 -0.12 22.88 51.25
N ASP A 245 -1.12 23.09 52.12
CA ASP A 245 -1.20 24.16 53.12
C ASP A 245 -1.35 25.63 52.68
N ASN A 246 -2.60 26.09 52.84
CA ASN A 246 -2.93 27.09 53.86
C ASN A 246 -2.12 28.40 53.84
N ASP A 247 -2.36 29.28 52.86
CA ASP A 247 -2.51 30.70 53.19
C ASP A 247 -3.37 31.49 52.20
N ARG A 248 -4.38 32.15 52.79
CA ARG A 248 -5.12 33.31 52.27
C ARG A 248 -4.15 34.30 51.57
N THR A 249 -4.56 35.07 50.56
CA THR A 249 -5.31 36.32 50.76
C THR A 249 -5.53 37.02 49.39
N ASP A 250 -6.80 37.30 49.09
CA ASP A 250 -7.39 38.40 48.31
C ASP A 250 -6.77 38.88 46.98
N LEU A 251 -7.52 38.71 45.89
CA LEU A 251 -7.69 39.78 44.89
C LEU A 251 -9.11 39.73 44.32
N PHE A 252 -9.97 40.43 45.06
CA PHE A 252 -11.39 40.66 44.88
C PHE A 252 -11.77 41.08 43.44
N TYR A 253 -12.66 40.30 42.81
CA TYR A 253 -13.59 40.80 41.80
C TYR A 253 -14.71 41.55 42.54
N SER A 254 -14.79 42.87 42.37
CA SER A 254 -16.03 43.62 42.60
C SER A 254 -16.19 44.65 41.50
N ALA A 255 -17.03 44.30 40.53
CA ALA A 255 -17.75 45.26 39.71
C ALA A 255 -18.75 46.01 40.60
N ASP A 256 -18.60 47.32 40.74
CA ASP A 256 -19.68 48.31 40.53
C ASP A 256 -19.30 49.69 41.09
N GLY A 257 -19.58 50.71 40.27
CA GLY A 257 -19.84 52.07 40.75
C GLY A 257 -18.65 53.01 40.76
N ILE A 258 -18.56 53.86 39.73
CA ILE A 258 -18.65 55.34 39.81
C ILE A 258 -18.08 55.92 38.51
N THR A 259 -18.99 56.37 37.64
CA THR A 259 -18.71 57.42 36.64
C THR A 259 -18.27 58.70 37.35
N PRO A 260 -17.38 59.51 36.75
CA PRO A 260 -17.83 60.87 36.46
C PRO A 260 -17.48 61.33 35.04
N ALA A 261 -18.25 62.32 34.62
CA ALA A 261 -18.34 62.87 33.29
C ALA A 261 -17.22 63.85 32.91
N ASP A 262 -17.05 63.93 31.59
CA ASP A 262 -16.65 65.08 30.76
C ASP A 262 -15.16 65.32 30.47
N GLY A 263 -14.86 65.54 29.17
CA GLY A 263 -13.54 65.94 28.67
C GLY A 263 -13.03 65.15 27.46
N SER A 264 -13.54 65.51 26.27
CA SER A 264 -13.05 65.17 24.92
C SER A 264 -11.53 65.03 24.74
N VAL A 265 -11.07 64.00 23.98
CA VAL A 265 -10.41 64.11 22.65
C VAL A 265 -9.94 62.73 22.15
N SER A 266 -10.41 62.30 20.98
CA SER A 266 -9.82 61.22 20.17
C SER A 266 -8.57 61.71 19.44
N PRO A 267 -7.61 60.81 19.15
CA PRO A 267 -6.75 60.94 17.98
C PRO A 267 -7.00 59.80 17.00
N ASP A 268 -7.47 60.16 15.80
CA ASP A 268 -7.34 59.37 14.58
C ASP A 268 -5.85 59.12 14.28
N PHE A 269 -5.45 57.87 14.07
CA PHE A 269 -4.15 57.57 13.46
C PHE A 269 -4.22 56.30 12.58
N PHE A 270 -4.29 56.56 11.28
CA PHE A 270 -3.91 55.70 10.15
C PHE A 270 -4.73 54.45 9.84
N ASN A 271 -5.75 54.68 9.02
CA ASN A 271 -6.31 53.74 8.08
C ASN A 271 -5.75 54.14 6.70
N ASP A 272 -4.77 53.42 6.14
CA ASP A 272 -4.41 53.52 4.71
C ASP A 272 -3.37 52.45 4.31
N LEU A 273 -3.82 51.21 4.14
CA LEU A 273 -3.19 50.25 3.21
C LEU A 273 -4.25 49.24 2.76
N GLN A 274 -5.04 49.59 1.75
CA GLN A 274 -5.68 48.61 0.87
C GLN A 274 -5.56 49.02 -0.61
N PRO A 275 -5.62 48.05 -1.52
CA PRO A 275 -4.89 48.01 -2.78
C PRO A 275 -5.65 48.67 -3.93
N GLN A 276 -4.94 49.08 -4.98
CA GLN A 276 -5.56 49.39 -6.27
C GLN A 276 -4.99 48.50 -7.38
N ASN A 277 -5.83 47.56 -7.82
CA ASN A 277 -5.87 47.09 -9.21
C ASN A 277 -6.68 48.11 -10.03
N GLY A 278 -6.32 48.30 -11.31
CA GLY A 278 -7.26 48.80 -12.33
C GLY A 278 -6.73 49.80 -13.35
N ASP A 279 -6.17 49.26 -14.44
CA ASP A 279 -6.47 49.53 -15.85
C ASP A 279 -6.57 50.94 -16.51
N MET A 280 -6.03 50.93 -17.74
CA MET A 280 -6.42 51.61 -18.98
C MET A 280 -5.92 53.03 -19.35
N HIS A 281 -5.22 53.04 -20.51
CA HIS A 281 -5.27 53.98 -21.65
C HIS A 281 -5.10 55.49 -21.41
N HIS A 282 -4.06 56.10 -21.99
CA HIS A 282 -4.12 56.78 -23.32
C HIS A 282 -2.82 57.56 -23.67
N THR A 283 -2.40 57.40 -24.93
CA THR A 283 -1.78 58.38 -25.86
C THR A 283 -0.47 59.10 -25.52
N GLY A 284 0.46 58.99 -26.48
CA GLY A 284 1.65 59.83 -26.67
C GLY A 284 2.59 59.18 -27.68
#